data_AF-A0A932LBQ2-F1
#
_entry.id   AF-A0A932LBQ2-F1
#
_cell.length_a   1.000
_cell.length_b   1.000
_cell.length_c   1.000
_cell.angle_alpha   90.00
_cell.angle_beta   90.00
_cell.angle_gamma   90.00
#
_symmetry.space_group_name_H-M   'P 1'
#
loop_
_entity.id
_entity.type
_entity.pdbx_description
1 polymer ?
#
loop_
_entity_poly.entity_id
_entity_poly.type
_entity_poly.pdbx_seq_one_letter_code
_entity_poly.pdbx_strand_id
1 'polypeptide(L)'
;MSENRRSREDVLQGVRDCLVHALGVEPDQVREETLLAKDLGAASIDVLDVMFRLNKHFGLSIKFSEVQSQLLGGLTPEAFFNEDRTVSPRGYERIRELVPTFDPAQLDEPLTEERLFEFFRVSHLVDLIKQKLVQKAG
;
A
#
# COMPACT_ATOMS: atom_id res chain seq x y z
N MET A 1 23.10 -19.24 -8.02
CA MET A 1 21.82 -18.54 -8.34
C MET A 1 21.36 -17.83 -7.07
N SER A 2 21.82 -16.60 -6.84
CA SER A 2 21.61 -15.88 -5.56
C SER A 2 20.95 -14.50 -5.73
N GLU A 3 20.37 -14.22 -6.90
CA GLU A 3 19.84 -12.88 -7.26
C GLU A 3 18.59 -12.43 -6.49
N ASN A 4 18.07 -13.23 -5.55
CA ASN A 4 16.72 -13.01 -5.02
C ASN A 4 16.63 -12.51 -3.56
N ARG A 5 17.71 -11.93 -3.03
CA ARG A 5 17.69 -11.30 -1.69
C ARG A 5 18.07 -9.83 -1.77
N ARG A 6 17.23 -9.04 -2.45
CA ARG A 6 17.33 -7.57 -2.42
C ARG A 6 17.11 -7.07 -0.99
N SER A 7 17.89 -6.08 -0.56
CA SER A 7 17.67 -5.44 0.73
C SER A 7 16.36 -4.64 0.73
N ARG A 8 15.87 -4.24 1.91
CA ARG A 8 14.68 -3.38 1.97
C ARG A 8 14.93 -2.04 1.28
N GLU A 9 16.13 -1.50 1.42
CA GLU A 9 16.54 -0.24 0.82
C GLU A 9 16.56 -0.33 -0.71
N ASP A 10 17.07 -1.43 -1.27
CA ASP A 10 17.05 -1.66 -2.73
C ASP A 10 15.61 -1.73 -3.26
N VAL A 11 14.71 -2.40 -2.52
CA VAL A 11 13.29 -2.48 -2.89
C VAL A 11 12.63 -1.11 -2.78
N LEU A 12 12.89 -0.36 -1.71
CA LEU A 12 12.39 1.00 -1.54
C LEU A 12 12.86 1.91 -2.68
N GLN A 13 14.11 1.80 -3.11
CA GLN A 13 14.63 2.60 -4.22
C GLN A 13 13.90 2.25 -5.53
N GLY A 14 13.74 0.96 -5.86
CA GLY A 14 12.99 0.58 -7.07
C GLY A 14 11.51 0.96 -7.01
N VAL A 15 10.88 0.90 -5.82
CA VAL A 15 9.51 1.40 -5.60
C VAL A 15 9.45 2.92 -5.82
N ARG A 16 10.42 3.66 -5.28
CA ARG A 16 10.56 5.11 -5.47
C ARG A 16 10.67 5.47 -6.94
N ASP A 17 11.55 4.81 -7.68
CA ASP A 17 11.72 5.07 -9.11
C ASP A 17 10.43 4.82 -9.90
N CYS A 18 9.69 3.77 -9.55
CA CYS A 18 8.40 3.47 -10.18
C CYS A 18 7.32 4.52 -9.84
N LEU A 19 7.26 4.98 -8.59
CA LEU A 19 6.31 6.02 -8.15
C LEU A 19 6.62 7.37 -8.77
N VAL A 20 7.89 7.79 -8.78
CA VAL A 20 8.35 9.04 -9.43
C VAL A 20 7.97 9.03 -10.91
N HIS A 21 8.24 7.92 -11.61
CA HIS A 21 7.90 7.83 -13.03
C HIS A 21 6.37 7.79 -13.26
N ALA A 22 5.61 7.08 -12.45
CA ALA A 22 4.17 6.95 -12.64
C ALA A 22 3.42 8.24 -12.32
N LEU A 23 3.80 8.90 -11.22
CA LEU A 23 3.05 10.02 -10.65
C LEU A 23 3.67 11.39 -10.98
N GLY A 24 4.90 11.44 -11.49
CA GLY A 24 5.61 12.69 -11.74
C GLY A 24 5.94 13.47 -10.47
N VAL A 25 6.09 12.78 -9.34
CA VAL A 25 6.43 13.36 -8.03
C VAL A 25 7.94 13.40 -7.80
N GLU A 26 8.40 14.21 -6.85
CA GLU A 26 9.82 14.30 -6.53
C GLU A 26 10.31 13.10 -5.70
N PRO A 27 11.55 12.61 -5.90
CA PRO A 27 12.07 11.43 -5.20
C PRO A 27 12.07 11.52 -3.67
N ASP A 28 12.26 12.72 -3.11
CA ASP A 28 12.33 12.96 -1.67
C ASP A 28 10.94 12.97 -0.98
N GLN A 29 9.87 13.10 -1.77
CA GLN A 29 8.49 12.92 -1.31
C GLN A 29 8.16 11.44 -1.06
N VAL A 30 8.89 10.52 -1.69
CA VAL A 30 8.65 9.08 -1.59
C VAL A 30 9.43 8.47 -0.42
N ARG A 31 8.77 8.40 0.74
CA ARG A 31 9.26 7.80 1.99
C ARG A 31 8.32 6.68 2.43
N GLU A 32 8.78 5.79 3.28
CA GLU A 32 8.00 4.60 3.67
C GLU A 32 6.65 4.96 4.31
N GLU A 33 6.63 6.03 5.10
CA GLU A 33 5.45 6.55 5.78
C GLU A 33 4.49 7.34 4.89
N THR A 34 4.95 7.77 3.70
CA THR A 34 4.18 8.61 2.76
C THR A 34 2.93 7.88 2.28
N LEU A 35 1.79 8.57 2.33
CA LEU A 35 0.51 8.11 1.82
C LEU A 35 0.39 8.37 0.32
N LEU A 36 0.08 7.33 -0.46
CA LEU A 36 -0.01 7.41 -1.91
C LEU A 36 -1.08 8.42 -2.36
N ALA A 37 -2.28 8.34 -1.78
CA ALA A 37 -3.37 9.24 -2.14
C ALA A 37 -3.15 10.65 -1.58
N LYS A 38 -2.95 10.75 -0.26
CA LYS A 38 -2.95 12.04 0.44
C LYS A 38 -1.69 12.88 0.20
N ASP A 39 -0.53 12.24 0.15
CA ASP A 39 0.75 12.96 0.10
C ASP A 39 1.34 13.00 -1.32
N LEU A 40 1.08 11.98 -2.16
CA LEU A 40 1.55 11.92 -3.54
C LEU A 40 0.46 12.24 -4.59
N GLY A 41 -0.79 12.45 -4.17
CA GLY A 41 -1.89 12.76 -5.08
C GLY A 41 -2.27 11.60 -6.01
N ALA A 42 -1.87 10.37 -5.72
CA ALA A 42 -2.22 9.22 -6.54
C ALA A 42 -3.72 8.95 -6.48
N ALA A 43 -4.36 8.75 -7.62
CA ALA A 43 -5.70 8.19 -7.72
C ALA A 43 -5.65 6.65 -7.77
N SER A 44 -6.81 6.01 -7.62
CA SER A 44 -6.92 4.55 -7.72
C SER A 44 -6.45 4.00 -9.08
N ILE A 45 -6.65 4.75 -10.17
CA ILE A 45 -6.16 4.39 -11.50
C ILE A 45 -4.63 4.48 -11.61
N ASP A 46 -4.01 5.43 -10.90
CA ASP A 46 -2.55 5.58 -10.92
C ASP A 46 -1.87 4.40 -10.24
N VAL A 47 -2.51 3.83 -9.21
CA VAL A 47 -2.01 2.61 -8.55
C VAL A 47 -1.94 1.45 -9.52
N LEU A 48 -2.89 1.33 -10.46
CA LEU A 48 -2.84 0.27 -11.47
C LEU A 48 -1.61 0.44 -12.38
N ASP A 49 -1.25 1.66 -12.78
CA ASP A 49 -0.02 1.92 -13.55
C ASP A 49 1.24 1.69 -12.71
N VAL A 50 1.27 2.16 -11.46
CA VAL A 50 2.34 1.88 -10.51
C VAL A 50 2.56 0.38 -10.37
N MET A 51 1.49 -0.39 -10.16
CA MET A 51 1.56 -1.85 -10.07
C MET A 51 2.11 -2.50 -11.33
N PHE A 52 1.68 -2.05 -12.51
CA PHE A 52 2.22 -2.53 -13.78
C PHE A 52 3.74 -2.27 -13.88
N ARG A 53 4.20 -1.08 -13.50
CA ARG A 53 5.62 -0.72 -13.47
C ARG A 53 6.41 -1.53 -12.47
N LEU A 54 5.89 -1.71 -11.26
CA LEU A 54 6.50 -2.55 -10.23
C LEU A 54 6.64 -4.00 -10.70
N ASN A 55 5.59 -4.56 -11.31
CA ASN A 55 5.61 -5.89 -11.89
C ASN A 55 6.70 -6.03 -12.96
N LYS A 56 6.82 -5.05 -13.86
CA LYS A 56 7.86 -5.02 -14.90
C LYS A 56 9.27 -4.86 -14.30
N HIS A 57 9.44 -3.94 -13.35
CA HIS A 57 10.74 -3.63 -12.74
C HIS A 57 11.29 -4.80 -11.92
N PHE A 58 10.45 -5.41 -11.08
CA PHE A 58 10.86 -6.50 -10.19
C PHE A 58 10.68 -7.90 -10.82
N GLY A 59 10.07 -8.00 -12.00
CA GLY A 59 9.74 -9.26 -12.66
C GLY A 59 8.73 -10.07 -11.84
N LEU A 60 7.71 -9.41 -11.30
CA LEU A 60 6.69 -9.97 -10.42
C LEU A 60 5.30 -9.92 -11.07
N SER A 61 4.34 -10.61 -10.46
CA SER A 61 2.92 -10.52 -10.79
C SER A 61 2.14 -10.24 -9.52
N ILE A 62 1.92 -8.95 -9.25
CA ILE A 62 1.20 -8.39 -8.12
C ILE A 62 -0.19 -7.96 -8.60
N LYS A 63 -1.22 -8.36 -7.86
CA LYS A 63 -2.63 -8.00 -8.08
C LYS A 63 -3.11 -6.95 -7.08
N PHE A 64 -4.11 -6.15 -7.48
CA PHE A 64 -4.63 -5.07 -6.64
C PHE A 64 -5.19 -5.59 -5.31
N SER A 65 -5.81 -6.78 -5.32
CA SER A 65 -6.27 -7.45 -4.10
C SER A 65 -5.12 -7.79 -3.14
N GLU A 66 -3.90 -8.08 -3.62
CA GLU A 66 -2.74 -8.33 -2.77
C GLU A 66 -2.22 -7.05 -2.12
N VAL A 67 -2.34 -5.93 -2.83
CA VAL A 67 -2.06 -4.59 -2.31
C VAL A 67 -3.08 -4.26 -1.22
N GLN A 68 -4.38 -4.46 -1.47
CA GLN A 68 -5.45 -4.36 -0.46
C GLN A 68 -5.14 -5.20 0.79
N SER A 69 -4.75 -6.46 0.64
CA SER A 69 -4.42 -7.33 1.77
C SER A 69 -3.30 -6.79 2.67
N GLN A 70 -2.34 -6.03 2.15
CA GLN A 70 -1.31 -5.40 2.99
C GLN A 70 -1.91 -4.38 3.96
N LEU A 71 -2.91 -3.62 3.49
CA LEU A 71 -3.61 -2.66 4.33
C LEU A 71 -4.38 -3.36 5.45
N LEU A 72 -5.09 -4.44 5.11
CA LEU A 72 -5.85 -5.26 6.08
C LEU A 72 -4.94 -5.89 7.15
N GLY A 73 -3.65 -6.09 6.86
CA GLY A 73 -2.67 -6.55 7.85
C GLY A 73 -2.96 -7.94 8.40
N GLY A 74 -3.54 -8.82 7.58
CA GLY A 74 -3.92 -10.17 7.97
C GLY A 74 -5.32 -10.31 8.59
N LEU A 75 -6.05 -9.20 8.75
CA LEU A 75 -7.49 -9.25 9.05
C LEU A 75 -8.27 -9.76 7.82
N THR A 76 -9.35 -10.50 8.06
CA THR A 76 -10.30 -10.82 7.00
C THR A 76 -11.17 -9.61 6.68
N PRO A 77 -11.76 -9.50 5.48
CA PRO A 77 -12.69 -8.42 5.16
C PRO A 77 -13.84 -8.30 6.16
N GLU A 78 -14.39 -9.42 6.64
CA GLU A 78 -15.49 -9.44 7.61
C GLU A 78 -15.07 -8.94 9.01
N ALA A 79 -13.79 -9.06 9.36
CA ALA A 79 -13.25 -8.47 10.58
C ALA A 79 -12.97 -6.97 10.41
N PHE A 80 -12.67 -6.53 9.20
CA PHE A 80 -12.30 -5.15 8.89
C PHE A 80 -13.51 -4.25 8.62
N PHE A 81 -14.57 -4.80 8.01
CA PHE A 81 -15.78 -4.07 7.62
C PHE A 81 -17.01 -4.59 8.34
N ASN A 82 -17.94 -3.68 8.61
CA ASN A 82 -19.30 -4.01 9.01
C ASN A 82 -20.13 -4.44 7.79
N GLU A 83 -21.34 -4.97 8.02
CA GLU A 83 -22.23 -5.43 6.94
C GLU A 83 -22.63 -4.32 5.96
N ASP A 84 -22.65 -3.06 6.41
CA ASP A 84 -22.92 -1.87 5.59
C ASP A 84 -21.68 -1.34 4.84
N ARG A 85 -20.57 -2.10 4.85
CA ARG A 85 -19.27 -1.75 4.25
C ARG A 85 -18.56 -0.55 4.88
N THR A 86 -19.03 -0.08 6.03
CA THR A 86 -18.27 0.85 6.87
C THR A 86 -17.16 0.12 7.62
N VAL A 87 -16.11 0.84 8.00
CA VAL A 87 -14.98 0.27 8.73
C VAL A 87 -15.41 -0.10 10.16
N SER A 88 -15.09 -1.31 10.56
CA SER A 88 -15.38 -1.84 11.89
C SER A 88 -14.48 -1.20 12.95
N PRO A 89 -14.79 -1.31 14.27
CA PRO A 89 -13.88 -0.89 15.33
C PRO A 89 -12.48 -1.50 15.19
N ARG A 90 -12.40 -2.78 14.80
CA ARG A 90 -11.13 -3.48 14.56
C ARG A 90 -10.39 -2.94 13.34
N GLY A 91 -11.12 -2.57 12.28
CA GLY A 91 -10.55 -1.89 11.13
C GLY A 91 -9.97 -0.51 11.49
N TYR A 92 -10.65 0.27 12.34
CA TYR A 92 -10.13 1.55 12.82
C TYR A 92 -8.88 1.40 13.70
N GLU A 93 -8.81 0.38 14.55
CA GLU A 93 -7.58 0.05 15.28
C GLU A 93 -6.43 -0.21 14.29
N ARG A 94 -6.68 -1.00 13.26
CA ARG A 94 -5.68 -1.29 12.22
C ARG A 94 -5.25 -0.02 11.46
N ILE A 95 -6.18 0.86 11.13
CA ILE A 95 -5.85 2.14 10.49
C ILE A 95 -5.00 3.01 11.41
N ARG A 96 -5.25 3.05 12.72
CA ARG A 96 -4.43 3.80 13.68
C ARG A 96 -3.03 3.20 13.87
N GLU A 97 -2.88 1.88 13.83
CA GLU A 97 -1.56 1.23 13.81
C GLU A 97 -0.74 1.66 12.60
N LEU A 98 -1.43 1.81 11.45
CA LEU A 98 -0.83 2.36 10.26
C LEU A 98 -0.56 3.84 10.50
N VAL A 99 -1.57 4.69 10.57
CA VAL A 99 -1.46 6.16 10.70
C VAL A 99 -1.82 6.58 12.14
N PRO A 100 -0.85 6.73 13.07
CA PRO A 100 -1.15 7.02 14.48
C PRO A 100 -1.83 8.37 14.70
N THR A 101 -1.66 9.28 13.74
CA THR A 101 -2.28 10.62 13.76
C THR A 101 -3.71 10.62 13.23
N PHE A 102 -4.20 9.49 12.70
CA PHE A 102 -5.58 9.39 12.23
C PHE A 102 -6.56 9.31 13.41
N ASP A 103 -7.53 10.21 13.41
CA ASP A 103 -8.59 10.25 14.40
C ASP A 103 -9.97 10.12 13.71
N PRO A 104 -10.67 8.98 13.86
CA PRO A 104 -12.00 8.80 13.29
C PRO A 104 -13.06 9.73 13.91
N ALA A 105 -12.80 10.35 15.07
CA ALA A 105 -13.71 11.33 15.65
C ALA A 105 -13.76 12.64 14.84
N GLN A 106 -12.82 12.86 13.92
CA GLN A 106 -12.80 14.01 13.01
C GLN A 106 -13.55 13.76 11.70
N LEU A 107 -14.12 12.57 11.51
CA LEU A 107 -14.88 12.26 10.31
C LEU A 107 -16.34 12.69 10.44
N ASP A 108 -16.87 13.36 9.41
CA ASP A 108 -18.29 13.70 9.32
C ASP A 108 -19.17 12.46 9.07
N GLU A 109 -18.61 11.44 8.43
CA GLU A 109 -19.27 10.18 8.10
C GLU A 109 -18.34 8.98 8.38
N PRO A 110 -18.90 7.78 8.69
CA PRO A 110 -18.08 6.58 8.85
C PRO A 110 -17.23 6.31 7.61
N LEU A 111 -15.97 5.95 7.83
CA LEU A 111 -15.09 5.53 6.77
C LEU A 111 -15.63 4.26 6.09
N THR A 112 -15.55 4.20 4.77
CA THR A 112 -15.99 3.06 3.96
C THR A 112 -14.81 2.36 3.30
N GLU A 113 -15.05 1.15 2.81
CA GLU A 113 -14.06 0.39 2.04
C GLU A 113 -13.45 1.16 0.87
N GLU A 114 -14.23 1.98 0.18
CA GLU A 114 -13.78 2.77 -0.98
C GLU A 114 -12.73 3.82 -0.61
N ARG A 115 -12.87 4.40 0.59
CA ARG A 115 -11.97 5.42 1.12
C ARG A 115 -10.73 4.84 1.79
N LEU A 116 -10.61 3.51 1.89
CA LEU A 116 -9.40 2.89 2.43
C LEU A 116 -8.15 3.18 1.64
N PHE A 117 -8.31 3.53 0.37
CA PHE A 117 -7.21 3.93 -0.46
C PHE A 117 -6.43 5.13 0.12
N GLU A 118 -7.08 5.98 0.93
CA GLU A 118 -6.46 7.11 1.63
C GLU A 118 -5.34 6.69 2.60
N PHE A 119 -5.33 5.45 3.06
CA PHE A 119 -4.38 4.92 4.06
C PHE A 119 -3.25 4.08 3.45
N PHE A 120 -3.19 3.98 2.12
CA PHE A 120 -2.12 3.26 1.44
C PHE A 120 -0.79 3.99 1.53
N ARG A 121 0.23 3.28 2.00
CA ARG A 121 1.60 3.78 2.09
C ARG A 121 2.54 3.16 1.09
N VAL A 122 3.65 3.85 0.86
CA VAL A 122 4.82 3.31 0.15
C VAL A 122 5.33 2.03 0.83
N SER A 123 5.36 1.98 2.18
CA SER A 123 5.80 0.79 2.91
C SER A 123 5.00 -0.48 2.55
N HIS A 124 3.69 -0.37 2.29
CA HIS A 124 2.87 -1.52 1.89
C HIS A 124 3.31 -2.10 0.54
N LEU A 125 3.72 -1.26 -0.41
CA LEU A 125 4.27 -1.72 -1.69
C LEU A 125 5.62 -2.42 -1.47
N VAL A 126 6.49 -1.84 -0.65
CA VAL A 126 7.79 -2.42 -0.29
C VAL A 126 7.62 -3.78 0.38
N ASP A 127 6.72 -3.89 1.35
CA ASP A 127 6.42 -5.12 2.08
C ASP A 127 5.92 -6.22 1.15
N LEU A 128 4.96 -5.88 0.28
CA LEU A 128 4.41 -6.81 -0.71
C LEU A 128 5.48 -7.29 -1.69
N ILE A 129 6.31 -6.39 -2.22
CA ILE A 129 7.37 -6.76 -3.16
C ILE A 129 8.38 -7.68 -2.48
N LYS A 130 8.78 -7.39 -1.23
CA LYS A 130 9.66 -8.28 -0.47
C LYS A 130 9.05 -9.66 -0.28
N GLN A 131 7.77 -9.73 0.11
CA GLN A 131 7.06 -11.01 0.26
C GLN A 131 7.04 -11.79 -1.05
N LYS A 132 6.73 -11.13 -2.17
CA LYS A 132 6.64 -11.74 -3.50
C LYS A 132 8.00 -12.18 -4.05
N LEU A 133 9.06 -11.42 -3.78
CA LEU A 133 10.42 -11.85 -4.09
C LEU A 133 10.72 -13.14 -3.34
N VAL A 134 10.51 -13.20 -2.01
CA VAL A 134 10.75 -14.43 -1.23
C VAL A 134 9.95 -15.63 -1.76
N GLN A 135 8.66 -15.45 -2.06
CA GLN A 135 7.81 -16.52 -2.61
C GLN A 135 8.30 -17.04 -3.98
N LYS A 136 8.87 -16.17 -4.82
CA LYS A 136 9.40 -16.56 -6.14
C LYS A 136 10.70 -17.37 -6.06
N ALA A 137 11.45 -17.27 -4.96
CA ALA A 137 12.71 -18.00 -4.75
C ALA A 137 12.56 -19.33 -4.00
N GLY A 138 11.39 -19.59 -3.41
CA GLY A 138 11.03 -20.90 -2.86
C GLY A 138 10.46 -21.79 -3.95
#